data_AF-A0A8X6HE11-F1
#
_entry.id   AF-A0A8X6HE11-F1
#
_cell.length_a   1.000
_cell.length_b   1.000
_cell.length_c   1.000
_cell.angle_alpha   90.00
_cell.angle_beta   90.00
_cell.angle_gamma   90.00
#
_symmetry.space_group_name_H-M   'P 1'
#
loop_
_entity.id
_entity.type
_entity.pdbx_description
1 polymer ?
#
loop_
_entity_poly.entity_id
_entity_poly.type
_entity_poly.pdbx_seq_one_letter_code
_entity_poly.pdbx_strand_id
1 'polypeptide(L)'
;MPFFVWKNEQYKNEISKLFSGREIALKADVSLSDSNKEAIKFYAIDVNFKSKNETIQTQIYNTLAGFDIKMTHTGNSYYRYDDKIYLITSTNVTIIRSWERDDDKVPIRKNDVYVKIQHGNLTLSPYAVWKFQLIKATDEIPFQALEVFRDQIDLELIGCGSYVDKRYNVKVPIEDEYVAIEYFNESNPFSVNDDACTKSKTRYSRSVDHHIVSHLTSSAAPRLSSPINYLINLMKTCIMSDLLPSISEILSVKRDIFNENSALPFKTTGNSLEDSSKIISFLR
;
A
#
# COMPACT_ATOMS: atom_id res chain seq x y z
N MET A 1 17.98 -6.50 7.35
CA MET A 1 16.70 -6.63 8.09
C MET A 1 15.62 -5.90 7.32
N PRO A 2 14.40 -6.45 7.18
CA PRO A 2 13.30 -5.73 6.54
C PRO A 2 12.91 -4.47 7.31
N PHE A 3 12.46 -3.44 6.60
CA PHE A 3 11.79 -2.28 7.21
C PHE A 3 10.41 -2.66 7.75
N PHE A 4 9.70 -3.53 7.02
CA PHE A 4 8.37 -4.00 7.37
C PHE A 4 8.10 -5.37 6.75
N VAL A 5 7.27 -6.19 7.41
CA VAL A 5 6.87 -7.51 6.91
C VAL A 5 5.35 -7.63 6.93
N TRP A 6 4.75 -7.86 5.77
CA TRP A 6 3.36 -8.26 5.63
C TRP A 6 3.27 -9.78 5.61
N LYS A 7 2.86 -10.35 6.74
CA LYS A 7 2.77 -11.79 6.97
C LYS A 7 1.70 -12.44 6.14
N ASN A 8 2.00 -13.60 5.55
CA ASN A 8 1.06 -14.34 4.71
C ASN A 8 -0.28 -14.57 5.43
N GLU A 9 -0.20 -14.96 6.70
CA GLU A 9 -1.36 -15.33 7.52
C GLU A 9 -2.39 -14.19 7.60
N GLN A 10 -1.95 -12.93 7.44
CA GLN A 10 -2.80 -11.74 7.49
C GLN A 10 -3.10 -11.16 6.10
N TYR A 11 -2.15 -11.27 5.16
CA TYR A 11 -2.19 -10.57 3.86
C TYR A 11 -2.26 -11.52 2.65
N LYS A 12 -2.63 -12.79 2.86
CA LYS A 12 -2.73 -13.82 1.81
C LYS A 12 -3.54 -13.38 0.59
N ASN A 13 -4.66 -12.68 0.81
CA ASN A 13 -5.53 -12.22 -0.29
C ASN A 13 -4.85 -11.15 -1.14
N GLU A 14 -4.15 -10.21 -0.52
CA GLU A 14 -3.40 -9.15 -1.18
C GLU A 14 -2.21 -9.75 -1.94
N ILE A 15 -1.45 -10.64 -1.32
CA ILE A 15 -0.33 -11.33 -1.96
C ILE A 15 -0.82 -12.13 -3.18
N SER A 16 -1.94 -12.84 -3.06
CA SER A 16 -2.56 -13.56 -4.18
C SER A 16 -2.98 -12.62 -5.32
N LYS A 17 -3.57 -11.46 -5.00
CA LYS A 17 -3.93 -10.44 -6.00
C LYS A 17 -2.68 -9.91 -6.71
N LEU A 18 -1.62 -9.60 -5.97
CA LEU A 18 -0.34 -9.17 -6.53
C LEU A 18 0.24 -10.20 -7.51
N PHE A 19 0.16 -11.49 -7.15
CA PHE A 19 0.61 -12.60 -7.99
C PHE A 19 -0.21 -12.84 -9.24
N SER A 20 -1.46 -12.38 -9.24
CA SER A 20 -2.29 -12.31 -10.45
C SER A 20 -2.06 -11.03 -11.30
N GLY A 21 -1.05 -10.22 -10.96
CA GLY A 21 -0.72 -8.97 -11.66
C GLY A 21 -1.59 -7.76 -11.28
N ARG A 22 -2.47 -7.90 -10.29
CA ARG A 22 -3.32 -6.80 -9.82
C ARG A 22 -2.54 -5.85 -8.92
N GLU A 23 -2.84 -4.56 -9.01
CA GLU A 23 -2.33 -3.58 -8.06
C GLU A 23 -2.96 -3.83 -6.68
N ILE A 24 -2.13 -3.81 -5.64
CA ILE A 24 -2.55 -3.86 -4.23
C ILE A 24 -2.03 -2.64 -3.49
N ALA A 25 -2.66 -2.29 -2.37
CA ALA A 25 -2.21 -1.23 -1.47
C ALA A 25 -2.01 -1.79 -0.07
N LEU A 26 -0.83 -1.57 0.52
CA LEU A 26 -0.45 -2.08 1.83
C LEU A 26 0.14 -0.94 2.68
N LYS A 27 -0.19 -0.92 3.97
CA LYS A 27 0.35 0.04 4.94
C LYS A 27 1.54 -0.60 5.66
N ALA A 28 2.69 0.06 5.63
CA ALA A 28 3.80 -0.20 6.54
C ALA A 28 3.61 0.67 7.79
N ASP A 29 3.16 0.07 8.89
CA ASP A 29 2.82 0.81 10.10
C ASP A 29 4.06 1.23 10.90
N VAL A 30 4.23 2.55 11.08
CA VAL A 30 5.37 3.13 11.80
C VAL A 30 5.40 2.71 13.28
N SER A 31 4.27 2.34 13.88
CA SER A 31 4.22 1.85 15.26
C SER A 31 4.96 0.53 15.46
N LEU A 32 5.16 -0.24 14.38
CA LEU A 32 5.92 -1.49 14.37
C LEU A 32 7.37 -1.31 13.92
N SER A 33 7.84 -0.06 13.79
CA SER A 33 9.24 0.24 13.51
C SER A 33 10.15 -0.20 14.66
N ASP A 34 11.42 -0.46 14.35
CA ASP A 34 12.45 -0.81 15.35
C ASP A 34 12.53 0.27 16.43
N SER A 35 12.26 -0.11 17.69
CA SER A 35 12.20 0.82 18.83
C SER A 35 13.45 1.66 19.03
N ASN A 36 14.63 1.16 18.63
CA ASN A 36 15.92 1.84 18.78
C ASN A 36 16.25 2.78 17.61
N LYS A 37 15.47 2.72 16.52
CA LYS A 37 15.69 3.51 15.30
C LYS A 37 14.55 4.50 15.11
N GLU A 38 14.87 5.77 15.26
CA GLU A 38 13.94 6.88 15.10
C GLU A 38 14.13 7.54 13.73
N ALA A 39 13.09 8.22 13.25
CA ALA A 39 13.11 9.01 12.03
C ALA A 39 13.74 8.30 10.80
N ILE A 40 13.42 7.01 10.60
CA ILE A 40 14.01 6.22 9.51
C ILE A 40 13.65 6.82 8.15
N LYS A 41 14.67 7.11 7.34
CA LYS A 41 14.56 7.48 5.92
C LYS A 41 15.33 6.50 5.04
N PHE A 42 14.76 6.08 3.91
CA PHE A 42 15.46 5.16 3.00
C PHE A 42 16.19 5.89 1.87
N TYR A 43 17.31 5.32 1.45
CA TYR A 43 18.03 5.68 0.21
C TYR A 43 18.16 4.47 -0.74
N ALA A 44 17.71 3.29 -0.32
CA ALA A 44 17.41 2.17 -1.19
C ALA A 44 16.16 1.48 -0.66
N ILE A 45 15.23 1.09 -1.53
CA ILE A 45 13.98 0.43 -1.15
C ILE A 45 13.64 -0.63 -2.18
N ASP A 46 13.14 -1.75 -1.69
CA ASP A 46 12.80 -2.90 -2.50
C ASP A 46 11.75 -3.78 -1.81
N VAL A 47 11.23 -4.77 -2.53
CA VAL A 47 10.39 -5.84 -1.99
C VAL A 47 11.05 -7.19 -2.14
N ASN A 48 10.84 -8.04 -1.15
CA ASN A 48 11.25 -9.43 -1.15
C ASN A 48 10.05 -10.34 -0.86
N PHE A 49 9.93 -11.42 -1.62
CA PHE A 49 8.95 -12.47 -1.37
C PHE A 49 9.67 -13.59 -0.61
N LYS A 50 9.45 -13.63 0.72
CA LYS A 50 10.23 -14.47 1.62
C LYS A 50 9.48 -15.76 1.94
N SER A 51 10.07 -16.90 1.62
CA SER A 51 9.63 -18.21 2.13
C SER A 51 10.52 -18.70 3.26
N LYS A 52 9.96 -19.52 4.16
CA LYS A 52 10.72 -20.28 5.15
C LYS A 52 11.39 -21.52 4.54
N ASN A 53 10.93 -21.96 3.38
CA ASN A 53 11.47 -23.11 2.66
C ASN A 53 12.45 -22.63 1.58
N GLU A 54 13.71 -23.05 1.67
CA GLU A 54 14.77 -22.63 0.75
C GLU A 54 14.53 -23.07 -0.69
N THR A 55 14.02 -24.29 -0.91
CA THR A 55 13.67 -24.77 -2.26
C THR A 55 12.61 -23.89 -2.90
N ILE A 56 11.57 -23.53 -2.14
CA ILE A 56 10.52 -22.62 -2.59
C ILE A 56 11.07 -21.22 -2.84
N GLN A 57 11.98 -20.75 -1.97
CA GLN A 57 12.64 -19.47 -2.12
C GLN A 57 13.41 -19.36 -3.45
N THR A 58 14.14 -20.41 -3.83
CA THR A 58 14.86 -20.44 -5.10
C THR A 58 13.88 -20.48 -6.28
N GLN A 59 12.85 -21.33 -6.21
CA GLN A 59 11.86 -21.44 -7.28
C GLN A 59 11.15 -20.12 -7.55
N ILE A 60 10.69 -19.43 -6.51
CA ILE A 60 9.98 -18.17 -6.69
C ILE A 60 10.88 -17.07 -7.26
N TYR A 61 12.15 -17.02 -6.87
CA TYR A 61 13.10 -16.06 -7.46
C TYR A 61 13.35 -16.32 -8.93
N ASN A 62 13.48 -17.59 -9.32
CA ASN A 62 13.61 -17.96 -10.74
C ASN A 62 12.36 -17.56 -11.52
N THR A 63 11.16 -17.78 -10.96
CA THR A 63 9.91 -17.35 -11.60
C THR A 63 9.81 -15.82 -11.70
N LEU A 64 10.21 -15.09 -10.65
CA LEU A 64 10.15 -13.63 -10.60
C LEU A 64 11.10 -12.94 -11.59
N ALA A 65 12.12 -13.64 -12.10
CA ALA A 65 13.00 -13.10 -13.15
C ALA A 65 12.23 -12.68 -14.42
N GLY A 66 11.08 -13.30 -14.71
CA GLY A 66 10.18 -12.92 -15.81
C GLY A 66 9.31 -11.69 -15.55
N PHE A 67 9.48 -11.02 -14.41
CA PHE A 67 8.65 -9.89 -13.99
C PHE A 67 9.50 -8.67 -13.60
N ASP A 68 8.84 -7.53 -13.61
CA ASP A 68 9.27 -6.27 -13.00
C ASP A 68 8.31 -5.92 -11.85
N ILE A 69 8.78 -5.13 -10.88
CA ILE A 69 7.93 -4.56 -9.83
C ILE A 69 7.76 -3.07 -10.04
N LYS A 70 6.50 -2.64 -9.93
CA LYS A 70 6.14 -1.25 -9.74
C LYS A 70 5.71 -1.04 -8.29
N MET A 71 6.40 -0.13 -7.61
CA MET A 71 6.13 0.27 -6.22
C MET A 71 5.80 1.76 -6.19
N THR A 72 4.66 2.16 -5.64
CA THR A 72 4.30 3.57 -5.48
C THR A 72 4.16 3.93 -4.01
N HIS A 73 5.02 4.83 -3.53
CA HIS A 73 4.87 5.51 -2.26
C HIS A 73 3.79 6.59 -2.39
N THR A 74 2.74 6.54 -1.56
CA THR A 74 1.54 7.42 -1.66
C THR A 74 1.72 8.84 -1.14
N GLY A 75 2.96 9.25 -0.87
CA GLY A 75 3.31 10.60 -0.45
C GLY A 75 3.17 10.88 1.05
N ASN A 76 2.44 10.06 1.80
CA ASN A 76 2.34 10.20 3.26
C ASN A 76 3.44 9.40 3.96
N SER A 77 4.55 10.07 4.30
CA SER A 77 5.68 9.48 5.04
C SER A 77 5.50 9.65 6.54
N TYR A 78 5.49 8.56 7.30
CA TYR A 78 5.38 8.58 8.76
C TYR A 78 6.74 8.34 9.42
N TYR A 79 7.08 9.17 10.41
CA TYR A 79 8.33 9.09 11.16
C TYR A 79 8.04 8.99 12.65
N ARG A 80 8.67 8.06 13.35
CA ARG A 80 8.58 7.96 14.81
C ARG A 80 9.81 8.61 15.45
N TYR A 81 9.62 9.48 16.43
CA TYR A 81 10.68 10.13 17.19
C TYR A 81 10.19 10.48 18.59
N ASP A 82 10.91 10.07 19.64
CA ASP A 82 10.59 10.33 21.05
C ASP A 82 9.10 10.11 21.38
N ASP A 83 8.64 8.89 21.08
CA ASP A 83 7.26 8.38 21.27
C ASP A 83 6.15 9.12 20.50
N LYS A 84 6.51 10.04 19.61
CA LYS A 84 5.59 10.76 18.72
C LYS A 84 5.70 10.26 17.29
N ILE A 85 4.59 10.40 16.56
CA ILE A 85 4.53 10.12 15.12
C ILE A 85 4.35 11.44 14.38
N TYR A 86 5.24 11.69 13.44
CA TYR A 86 5.25 12.85 12.55
C TYR A 86 4.86 12.40 11.14
N LEU A 87 4.09 13.22 10.45
CA LEU A 87 3.68 13.00 9.06
C LEU A 87 4.29 14.07 8.17
N ILE A 88 4.97 13.64 7.11
CA ILE A 88 5.42 14.50 6.01
C ILE A 88 4.68 14.07 4.75
N THR A 89 3.97 15.00 4.13
CA THR A 89 3.21 14.77 2.90
C THR A 89 4.00 15.23 1.68
N SER A 90 4.06 14.40 0.63
CA SER A 90 4.65 14.70 -0.67
C SER A 90 3.74 14.23 -1.81
N THR A 91 4.15 14.45 -3.05
CA THR A 91 3.53 13.79 -4.19
C THR A 91 3.84 12.29 -4.19
N ASN A 92 3.03 11.52 -4.94
CA ASN A 92 3.26 10.09 -5.13
C ASN A 92 4.59 9.86 -5.85
N VAL A 93 5.36 8.89 -5.38
CA VAL A 93 6.66 8.51 -5.96
C VAL A 93 6.58 7.07 -6.44
N THR A 94 6.72 6.86 -7.74
CA THR A 94 6.67 5.53 -8.36
C THR A 94 8.05 5.06 -8.75
N ILE A 95 8.40 3.87 -8.27
CA ILE A 95 9.66 3.17 -8.48
C ILE A 95 9.35 1.97 -9.35
N ILE A 96 10.10 1.78 -10.41
CA ILE A 96 10.00 0.60 -11.27
C ILE A 96 11.39 -0.02 -11.36
N ARG A 97 11.47 -1.34 -11.16
CA ARG A 97 12.71 -2.10 -11.39
C ARG A 97 12.46 -3.56 -11.78
N SER A 98 13.41 -4.17 -12.47
CA SER A 98 13.44 -5.61 -12.77
C SER A 98 13.97 -6.45 -11.62
N TRP A 99 13.56 -7.73 -11.55
CA TRP A 99 14.28 -8.73 -10.74
C TRP A 99 15.60 -9.15 -11.37
N GLU A 100 15.66 -9.16 -12.69
CA GLU A 100 16.88 -9.40 -13.46
C GLU A 100 17.92 -8.31 -13.18
N ARG A 101 19.17 -8.73 -12.99
CA ARG A 101 20.30 -7.86 -12.61
C ARG A 101 21.46 -8.07 -13.57
N ASP A 102 22.23 -7.01 -13.79
CA ASP A 102 23.52 -7.08 -14.50
C ASP A 102 24.63 -7.65 -13.61
N ASP A 103 25.85 -7.75 -14.15
CA ASP A 103 27.03 -8.26 -13.45
C ASP A 103 27.39 -7.42 -12.21
N ASP A 104 27.00 -6.14 -12.19
CA ASP A 104 27.16 -5.24 -11.05
C ASP A 104 26.04 -5.40 -10.00
N LYS A 105 25.16 -6.39 -10.19
CA LYS A 105 23.98 -6.68 -9.37
C LYS A 105 22.96 -5.52 -9.36
N VAL A 106 22.97 -4.65 -10.37
CA VAL A 106 22.02 -3.55 -10.52
C VAL A 106 20.84 -4.04 -11.37
N PRO A 107 19.58 -3.66 -11.05
CA PRO A 107 18.45 -4.00 -11.91
C PRO A 107 18.67 -3.51 -13.34
N ILE A 108 18.51 -4.41 -14.32
CA ILE A 108 18.69 -4.11 -15.74
C ILE A 108 17.68 -3.04 -16.16
N ARG A 109 16.40 -3.24 -15.84
CA ARG A 109 15.33 -2.28 -16.11
C ARG A 109 15.04 -1.50 -14.83
N LYS A 110 15.08 -0.18 -14.90
CA LYS A 110 14.83 0.73 -13.78
C LYS A 110 14.43 2.12 -14.28
N ASN A 111 13.65 2.86 -13.50
CA ASN A 111 13.30 4.24 -13.84
C ASN A 111 14.21 5.28 -13.14
N ASP A 112 14.16 6.54 -13.58
CA ASP A 112 14.96 7.63 -13.01
C ASP A 112 14.72 7.85 -11.52
N VAL A 113 13.51 7.54 -11.04
CA VAL A 113 13.15 7.67 -9.63
C VAL A 113 13.97 6.71 -8.78
N TYR A 114 14.13 5.46 -9.22
CA TYR A 114 15.00 4.49 -8.56
C TYR A 114 16.43 5.04 -8.40
N VAL A 115 16.98 5.64 -9.45
CA VAL A 115 18.32 6.26 -9.43
C VAL A 115 18.37 7.47 -8.49
N LYS A 116 17.36 8.33 -8.50
CA LYS A 116 17.29 9.52 -7.61
C LYS A 116 17.23 9.15 -6.13
N ILE A 117 16.56 8.04 -5.79
CA ILE A 117 16.50 7.53 -4.41
C ILE A 117 17.90 7.11 -3.93
N GLN A 118 18.66 6.39 -4.77
CA GLN A 118 20.02 5.96 -4.46
C GLN A 118 20.99 7.11 -4.22
N HIS A 119 20.80 8.23 -4.92
CA HIS A 119 21.56 9.45 -4.69
C HIS A 119 21.07 10.27 -3.49
N GLY A 120 20.07 9.80 -2.73
CA GLY A 120 19.53 10.52 -1.58
C GLY A 120 18.88 11.85 -1.95
N ASN A 121 18.24 11.94 -3.12
CA ASN A 121 17.55 13.15 -3.57
C ASN A 121 16.10 13.22 -3.04
N LEU A 122 15.60 12.14 -2.45
CA LEU A 122 14.27 12.05 -1.87
C LEU A 122 14.37 11.68 -0.39
N THR A 123 13.61 12.39 0.45
CA THR A 123 13.52 12.13 1.89
C THR A 123 12.19 11.44 2.16
N LEU A 124 12.18 10.11 2.01
CA LEU A 124 10.98 9.29 2.20
C LEU A 124 11.18 8.29 3.34
N SER A 125 10.10 8.06 4.10
CA SER A 125 10.05 7.02 5.12
C SER A 125 9.61 5.70 4.48
N PRO A 126 10.15 4.55 4.91
CA PRO A 126 9.60 3.26 4.49
C PRO A 126 8.20 3.03 5.07
N TYR A 127 7.83 3.74 6.14
CA TYR A 127 6.52 3.65 6.78
C TYR A 127 5.54 4.60 6.11
N ALA A 128 4.75 4.04 5.21
CA ALA A 128 3.76 4.72 4.40
C ALA A 128 2.71 3.72 3.90
N VAL A 129 1.71 4.21 3.17
CA VAL A 129 0.94 3.34 2.27
C VAL A 129 1.71 3.19 0.97
N TRP A 130 1.92 1.94 0.57
CA TRP A 130 2.58 1.55 -0.65
C TRP A 130 1.60 0.86 -1.58
N LYS A 131 1.69 1.16 -2.86
CA LYS A 131 1.03 0.36 -3.90
C LYS A 131 2.04 -0.53 -4.59
N PHE A 132 1.66 -1.79 -4.84
CA PHE A 132 2.52 -2.79 -5.47
C PHE A 132 1.81 -3.39 -6.67
N GLN A 133 2.54 -3.57 -7.77
CA GLN A 133 2.07 -4.29 -8.94
C GLN A 133 3.22 -5.03 -9.62
N LEU A 134 3.02 -6.32 -9.88
CA LEU A 134 3.91 -7.08 -10.76
C LEU A 134 3.54 -6.80 -12.22
N ILE A 135 4.55 -6.55 -13.04
CA ILE A 135 4.43 -6.30 -14.48
C ILE A 135 5.22 -7.40 -15.17
N LYS A 136 4.66 -8.01 -16.22
CA LYS A 136 5.43 -8.96 -17.03
C LYS A 136 6.60 -8.24 -17.68
N ALA A 137 7.80 -8.78 -17.49
CA ALA A 137 8.98 -8.32 -18.23
C ALA A 137 9.09 -9.04 -19.57
N THR A 138 8.66 -10.30 -19.62
CA THR A 138 8.60 -11.14 -20.82
C THR A 138 7.25 -11.84 -20.89
N ASP A 139 6.85 -12.29 -22.08
CA ASP A 139 5.64 -13.10 -22.25
C ASP A 139 5.85 -14.59 -21.95
N GLU A 140 7.08 -14.99 -21.65
CA GLU A 140 7.48 -16.38 -21.42
C GLU A 140 6.92 -16.95 -20.11
N ILE A 141 6.87 -16.12 -19.05
CA ILE A 141 6.43 -16.55 -17.73
C ILE A 141 5.04 -15.97 -17.42
N PRO A 142 3.98 -16.80 -17.36
CA PRO A 142 2.64 -16.34 -17.03
C PRO A 142 2.48 -16.08 -15.52
N PHE A 143 1.54 -15.22 -15.11
CA PHE A 143 1.24 -14.96 -13.70
C PHE A 143 0.83 -16.22 -12.93
N GLN A 144 0.19 -17.18 -13.61
CA GLN A 144 -0.21 -18.47 -13.07
C GLN A 144 0.98 -19.26 -12.49
N ALA A 145 2.20 -19.03 -13.00
CA ALA A 145 3.41 -19.66 -12.46
C ALA A 145 3.71 -19.23 -11.01
N LEU A 146 3.18 -18.09 -10.55
CA LEU A 146 3.36 -17.59 -9.18
C LEU A 146 2.30 -18.11 -8.21
N GLU A 147 1.16 -18.66 -8.70
CA GLU A 147 0.03 -19.06 -7.85
C GLU A 147 0.39 -20.14 -6.83
N VAL A 148 1.30 -21.04 -7.20
CA VAL A 148 1.76 -22.16 -6.35
C VAL A 148 2.46 -21.68 -5.07
N PHE A 149 2.94 -20.44 -5.03
CA PHE A 149 3.69 -19.88 -3.90
C PHE A 149 2.83 -19.03 -2.97
N ARG A 150 1.57 -18.70 -3.32
CA ARG A 150 0.75 -17.69 -2.65
C ARG A 150 0.51 -17.92 -1.15
N ASP A 151 0.60 -19.18 -0.71
CA ASP A 151 0.31 -19.62 0.66
C ASP A 151 1.57 -19.81 1.51
N GLN A 152 2.75 -19.53 0.93
CA GLN A 152 4.03 -19.96 1.49
C GLN A 152 5.05 -18.82 1.60
N ILE A 153 4.59 -17.58 1.41
CA ILE A 153 5.45 -16.40 1.34
C ILE A 153 4.91 -15.22 2.13
N ASP A 154 5.83 -14.56 2.81
CA ASP A 154 5.63 -13.20 3.32
C ASP A 154 6.06 -12.20 2.25
N LEU A 155 5.48 -11.00 2.29
CA LEU A 155 5.99 -9.86 1.55
C LEU A 155 6.78 -8.96 2.50
N GLU A 156 8.04 -8.72 2.18
CA GLU A 156 8.93 -7.88 2.98
C GLU A 156 9.25 -6.59 2.22
N LEU A 157 9.07 -5.45 2.87
CA LEU A 157 9.64 -4.18 2.42
C LEU A 157 11.07 -4.09 2.98
N ILE A 158 12.04 -4.06 2.09
CA ILE A 158 13.47 -4.13 2.44
C ILE A 158 14.25 -2.99 1.80
N GLY A 159 15.49 -2.80 2.23
CA GLY A 159 16.36 -1.79 1.63
C GLY A 159 17.34 -1.22 2.64
N CYS A 160 17.86 -0.04 2.32
CA CYS A 160 18.87 0.67 3.10
C CYS A 160 18.39 2.07 3.44
N GLY A 161 18.74 2.54 4.62
CA GLY A 161 18.28 3.82 5.13
C GLY A 161 19.16 4.33 6.26
N SER A 162 18.90 5.56 6.65
CA SER A 162 19.50 6.21 7.83
C SER A 162 18.42 6.49 8.86
N TYR A 163 18.82 6.58 10.11
CA TYR A 163 17.95 6.74 11.26
C TYR A 163 18.67 7.52 12.37
N VAL A 164 17.92 8.01 13.34
CA VAL A 164 18.45 8.55 14.59
C VAL A 164 18.47 7.41 15.61
N ASP A 165 19.64 7.09 16.16
CA ASP A 165 19.76 6.04 17.18
C ASP A 165 19.34 6.59 18.54
N LYS A 166 18.27 6.01 19.10
CA LYS A 166 17.71 6.45 20.39
C LYS A 166 18.72 6.32 21.54
N ARG A 167 19.69 5.40 21.45
CA ARG A 167 20.68 5.15 22.51
C ARG A 167 21.72 6.27 22.62
N TYR A 168 21.97 6.97 21.52
CA TYR A 168 22.91 8.09 21.49
C TYR A 168 22.23 9.45 21.71
N ASN A 169 20.89 9.48 21.83
CA ASN A 169 20.12 10.64 22.30
C ASN A 169 20.26 10.88 23.82
N VAL A 170 21.39 10.48 24.43
CA VAL A 170 21.79 11.04 25.72
C VAL A 170 21.91 12.54 25.50
N LYS A 171 21.16 13.32 26.27
CA LYS A 171 21.17 14.79 26.23
C LYS A 171 22.57 15.31 26.60
N VAL A 172 23.50 15.28 25.65
CA VAL A 172 24.74 16.04 25.76
C VAL A 172 24.33 17.50 25.60
N PRO A 173 24.72 18.40 26.53
CA PRO A 173 24.54 19.84 26.35
C PRO A 173 25.08 20.23 24.98
N ILE A 174 24.25 20.96 24.22
CA ILE A 174 24.51 21.32 22.83
C ILE A 174 25.70 22.27 22.78
N GLU A 175 26.89 21.73 22.58
CA GLU A 175 28.03 22.46 21.98
C GLU A 175 28.65 21.72 20.79
N ASP A 176 28.38 20.43 20.58
CA ASP A 176 29.01 19.67 19.50
C ASP A 176 28.05 18.99 18.53
N GLU A 177 28.46 19.07 17.28
CA GLU A 177 27.85 18.69 16.00
C GLU A 177 27.31 17.25 15.95
N TYR A 178 26.10 17.07 15.40
CA TYR A 178 25.46 15.75 15.26
C TYR A 178 26.25 14.84 14.29
N VAL A 179 26.78 13.72 14.78
CA VAL A 179 27.35 12.65 13.95
C VAL A 179 26.29 11.57 13.72
N ALA A 180 25.89 11.36 12.47
CA ALA A 180 25.09 10.20 12.08
C ALA A 180 25.98 8.94 12.14
N ILE A 181 25.61 7.95 12.95
CA ILE A 181 26.36 6.69 13.07
C ILE A 181 25.68 5.61 12.21
N GLU A 182 26.42 5.07 11.23
CA GLU A 182 26.00 3.95 10.39
C GLU A 182 26.61 2.63 10.93
N TYR A 183 25.78 1.59 11.12
CA TYR A 183 26.23 0.26 11.58
C TYR A 183 26.04 -0.80 10.49
N PHE A 184 27.06 -1.64 10.32
CA PHE A 184 27.08 -2.84 9.45
C PHE A 184 26.70 -4.10 10.25
N ASN A 185 25.97 -5.03 9.62
CA ASN A 185 25.83 -6.41 10.10
C ASN A 185 25.82 -7.36 8.89
N GLU A 186 26.81 -8.26 8.82
CA GLU A 186 26.98 -9.26 7.76
C GLU A 186 26.22 -10.56 8.08
N SER A 187 25.50 -11.12 7.08
CA SER A 187 25.38 -12.58 6.76
C SER A 187 24.06 -12.97 6.08
N ASN A 188 24.04 -13.09 4.73
CA ASN A 188 23.25 -14.08 3.97
C ASN A 188 23.59 -14.06 2.45
N PRO A 189 23.84 -15.19 1.75
CA PRO A 189 24.31 -15.19 0.37
C PRO A 189 23.24 -14.87 -0.72
N PHE A 190 22.00 -14.54 -0.34
CA PHE A 190 20.96 -13.99 -1.23
C PHE A 190 20.38 -12.66 -0.71
N SER A 191 21.10 -11.97 0.18
CA SER A 191 20.73 -10.64 0.67
C SER A 191 20.61 -9.67 -0.50
N VAL A 192 19.54 -8.85 -0.51
CA VAL A 192 19.60 -7.56 -1.21
C VAL A 192 20.87 -6.87 -0.77
N ASN A 193 21.79 -6.73 -1.74
CA ASN A 193 23.16 -6.29 -1.58
C ASN A 193 23.44 -5.55 -0.26
N ASP A 194 24.14 -6.21 0.65
CA ASP A 194 25.00 -5.49 1.60
C ASP A 194 25.89 -4.49 0.82
N ASP A 195 26.30 -4.81 -0.42
CA ASP A 195 27.06 -3.93 -1.33
C ASP A 195 26.34 -2.63 -1.77
N ALA A 196 25.00 -2.59 -1.84
CA ALA A 196 24.26 -1.37 -2.20
C ALA A 196 24.19 -0.40 -1.02
N CYS A 197 24.19 -0.95 0.20
CA CYS A 197 24.44 -0.20 1.43
C CYS A 197 25.89 0.31 1.47
N THR A 198 26.86 -0.48 1.00
CA THR A 198 28.29 -0.14 1.05
C THR A 198 28.72 0.91 0.02
N LYS A 199 28.04 1.02 -1.15
CA LYS A 199 28.45 1.88 -2.27
C LYS A 199 28.04 3.37 -2.16
N SER A 200 27.22 3.80 -1.20
CA SER A 200 26.90 5.24 -1.02
C SER A 200 27.96 6.02 -0.23
N LYS A 201 29.20 5.53 -0.18
CA LYS A 201 30.36 6.27 0.37
C LYS A 201 30.77 7.39 -0.58
N THR A 202 30.01 8.48 -0.58
CA THR A 202 30.50 9.85 -0.84
C THR A 202 29.32 10.81 -0.66
N ARG A 203 29.11 11.29 0.57
CA ARG A 203 28.48 12.60 0.76
C ARG A 203 29.21 13.39 1.83
N TYR A 204 29.86 14.44 1.34
CA TYR A 204 30.34 15.63 2.02
C TYR A 204 29.68 15.86 3.38
N SER A 205 30.52 15.87 4.42
CA SER A 205 30.27 16.72 5.60
C SER A 205 30.04 18.13 5.08
N ARG A 206 28.79 18.60 5.10
CA ARG A 206 28.51 20.02 4.93
C ARG A 206 28.99 20.68 6.21
N SER A 207 30.14 21.34 6.14
CA SER A 207 30.52 22.37 7.11
C SER A 207 29.34 23.31 7.26
N VAL A 208 28.82 23.43 8.48
CA VAL A 208 27.78 24.41 8.81
C VAL A 208 28.47 25.76 8.93
N ASP A 209 28.74 26.41 7.80
CA ASP A 209 28.93 27.85 7.83
C ASP A 209 27.57 28.50 8.08
N HIS A 210 27.48 29.19 9.20
CA HIS A 210 26.31 29.95 9.66
C HIS A 210 25.94 31.03 8.65
N HIS A 211 25.15 30.66 7.64
CA HIS A 211 24.28 31.58 6.93
C HIS A 211 22.85 31.37 7.42
N ILE A 212 22.40 32.31 8.25
CA ILE A 212 20.99 32.50 8.57
C ILE A 212 20.28 32.84 7.26
N VAL A 213 19.64 31.85 6.64
CA VAL A 213 18.75 32.05 5.50
C VAL A 213 17.32 31.74 5.95
N SER A 214 16.55 32.81 5.99
CA SER A 214 15.11 32.91 6.16
C SER A 214 14.32 31.89 5.34
N HIS A 215 13.32 31.28 5.98
CA HIS A 215 12.10 30.68 5.41
C HIS A 215 12.23 29.98 4.05
N LEU A 216 12.45 28.67 4.06
CA LEU A 216 12.06 27.79 2.95
C LEU A 216 10.53 27.60 2.96
N THR A 217 9.79 28.57 2.43
CA THR A 217 8.40 28.36 2.01
C THR A 217 8.42 27.83 0.58
N SER A 218 8.13 26.54 0.39
CA SER A 218 7.75 26.03 -0.93
C SER A 218 6.43 26.69 -1.34
N SER A 219 6.44 27.34 -2.50
CA SER A 219 5.31 27.97 -3.17
C SER A 219 4.00 27.18 -3.03
N ALA A 220 3.02 27.80 -2.38
CA ALA A 220 1.65 27.32 -2.31
C ALA A 220 0.95 27.47 -3.66
N ALA A 221 0.46 26.36 -4.22
CA ALA A 221 -0.57 26.37 -5.24
C ALA A 221 -1.93 26.76 -4.61
N PRO A 222 -2.85 27.42 -5.35
CA PRO A 222 -4.04 28.01 -4.78
C PRO A 222 -5.08 26.96 -4.39
N ARG A 223 -5.56 27.06 -3.14
CA ARG A 223 -6.84 26.57 -2.60
C ARG A 223 -7.38 25.29 -3.26
N LEU A 224 -6.88 24.15 -2.83
CA LEU A 224 -7.57 22.87 -2.96
C LEU A 224 -8.11 22.44 -1.59
N SER A 225 -9.36 22.01 -1.60
CA SER A 225 -10.15 21.66 -0.40
C SER A 225 -9.43 20.68 0.51
N SER A 226 -9.52 20.92 1.81
CA SER A 226 -8.93 20.11 2.88
C SER A 226 -9.06 18.60 2.62
N PRO A 227 -7.98 17.80 2.76
CA PRO A 227 -8.01 16.34 2.60
C PRO A 227 -8.97 15.64 3.59
N ILE A 228 -9.38 16.33 4.66
CA ILE A 228 -10.44 15.86 5.58
C ILE A 228 -11.78 15.73 4.85
N ASN A 229 -12.11 16.63 3.91
CA ASN A 229 -13.35 16.56 3.14
C ASN A 229 -13.35 15.40 2.13
N TYR A 230 -12.19 15.02 1.61
CA TYR A 230 -12.08 13.89 0.69
C TYR A 230 -12.30 12.55 1.41
N LEU A 231 -11.71 12.39 2.61
CA LEU A 231 -11.89 11.19 3.42
C LEU A 231 -13.34 11.04 3.93
N ILE A 232 -14.00 12.16 4.28
CA ILE A 232 -15.41 12.16 4.68
C ILE A 232 -16.33 11.80 3.49
N ASN A 233 -16.04 12.29 2.28
CA ASN A 233 -16.84 11.94 1.10
C ASN A 233 -16.61 10.47 0.66
N LEU A 234 -15.39 9.95 0.78
CA LEU A 234 -15.10 8.54 0.51
C LEU A 234 -15.88 7.62 1.48
N MET A 235 -15.88 7.93 2.78
CA MET A 235 -16.62 7.19 3.80
C MET A 235 -18.14 7.23 3.57
N LYS A 236 -18.70 8.37 3.16
CA LYS A 236 -20.13 8.48 2.80
C LYS A 236 -20.51 7.59 1.60
N THR A 237 -19.59 7.41 0.66
CA THR A 237 -19.84 6.61 -0.54
C THR A 237 -19.81 5.11 -0.22
N CYS A 238 -18.89 4.65 0.64
CA CYS A 238 -18.82 3.26 1.09
C CYS A 238 -20.02 2.85 1.96
N ILE A 239 -20.50 3.74 2.85
CA ILE A 239 -21.69 3.43 3.67
C ILE A 239 -22.96 3.31 2.80
N MET A 240 -23.06 4.08 1.72
CA MET A 240 -24.20 4.00 0.80
C MET A 240 -24.14 2.76 -0.12
N SER A 241 -22.94 2.26 -0.49
CA SER A 241 -22.82 1.05 -1.31
C SER A 241 -23.16 -0.23 -0.55
N ASP A 242 -22.94 -0.26 0.77
CA ASP A 242 -23.17 -1.45 1.59
C ASP A 242 -24.64 -1.55 2.08
N LEU A 243 -25.38 -0.43 2.08
CA LEU A 243 -26.80 -0.40 2.46
C LEU A 243 -27.78 -0.67 1.29
N LEU A 244 -27.36 -0.42 0.05
CA LEU A 244 -28.23 -0.58 -1.13
C LEU A 244 -28.58 -2.06 -1.48
N PRO A 245 -27.68 -3.05 -1.35
CA PRO A 245 -28.03 -4.45 -1.60
C PRO A 245 -29.01 -5.01 -0.56
N SER A 246 -28.91 -4.55 0.70
CA SER A 246 -29.73 -5.04 1.81
C SER A 246 -31.21 -4.64 1.67
N ILE A 247 -31.49 -3.44 1.15
CA ILE A 247 -32.87 -2.96 0.99
C ILE A 247 -33.56 -3.63 -0.20
N SER A 248 -32.85 -3.93 -1.31
CA SER A 248 -33.45 -4.64 -2.44
C SER A 248 -33.79 -6.09 -2.13
N GLU A 249 -32.99 -6.74 -1.28
CA GLU A 249 -33.23 -8.12 -0.81
C GLU A 249 -34.40 -8.19 0.19
N ILE A 250 -34.57 -7.19 1.06
CA ILE A 250 -35.74 -7.10 1.96
C ILE A 250 -37.03 -6.79 1.18
N LEU A 251 -36.94 -6.01 0.09
CA LEU A 251 -38.10 -5.68 -0.75
C LEU A 251 -38.51 -6.82 -1.69
N SER A 252 -37.61 -7.70 -2.11
CA SER A 252 -37.99 -8.91 -2.87
C SER A 252 -38.71 -9.93 -1.99
N VAL A 253 -38.20 -10.19 -0.78
CA VAL A 253 -38.81 -11.13 0.17
C VAL A 253 -40.23 -10.69 0.58
N LYS A 254 -40.47 -9.38 0.76
CA LYS A 254 -41.82 -8.87 1.05
C LYS A 254 -42.79 -9.00 -0.14
N ARG A 255 -42.31 -8.97 -1.38
CA ARG A 255 -43.15 -9.08 -2.58
C ARG A 255 -43.65 -10.51 -2.77
N ASP A 256 -42.84 -11.50 -2.44
CA ASP A 256 -43.24 -12.92 -2.55
C ASP A 256 -44.28 -13.30 -1.49
N ILE A 257 -44.15 -12.77 -0.26
CA ILE A 257 -45.13 -12.96 0.82
C ILE A 257 -46.48 -12.29 0.51
N PHE A 258 -46.47 -11.19 -0.26
CA PHE A 258 -47.71 -10.50 -0.65
C PHE A 258 -48.42 -11.21 -1.81
N ASN A 259 -47.68 -11.88 -2.70
CA ASN A 259 -48.27 -12.61 -3.83
C ASN A 259 -48.82 -13.98 -3.42
N GLU A 260 -48.24 -14.68 -2.45
CA GLU A 260 -48.75 -15.97 -1.96
C GLU A 260 -50.10 -15.88 -1.22
N ASN A 261 -50.48 -14.70 -0.71
CA ASN A 261 -51.76 -14.52 0.00
C ASN A 261 -52.94 -14.10 -0.90
N SER A 262 -52.75 -14.05 -2.23
CA SER A 262 -53.80 -13.63 -3.18
C SER A 262 -54.51 -14.78 -3.91
N ALA A 263 -54.09 -16.03 -3.70
CA ALA A 263 -54.68 -17.21 -4.33
C ALA A 263 -55.64 -17.95 -3.38
N LEU A 264 -56.80 -17.36 -3.10
CA LEU A 264 -57.97 -18.09 -2.59
C LEU A 264 -58.96 -18.32 -3.74
N PRO A 265 -59.36 -19.58 -4.03
CA PRO A 265 -60.30 -19.87 -5.10
C PRO A 265 -61.74 -19.56 -4.65
N PHE A 266 -62.36 -18.57 -5.30
CA PHE A 266 -63.79 -18.33 -5.18
C PHE A 266 -64.57 -19.46 -5.86
N LYS A 267 -65.29 -20.24 -5.05
CA LYS A 267 -66.33 -21.18 -5.49
C LYS A 267 -67.52 -20.40 -6.04
N THR A 268 -67.85 -20.64 -7.31
CA THR A 268 -69.08 -20.18 -7.96
C THR A 268 -70.25 -21.10 -7.60
N THR A 269 -71.32 -20.50 -7.06
CA THR A 269 -72.68 -21.06 -7.12
C THR A 269 -73.62 -19.95 -7.54
N GLY A 270 -74.28 -20.15 -8.69
CA GLY A 270 -75.24 -19.22 -9.26
C GLY A 270 -76.63 -19.34 -8.65
N ASN A 271 -77.43 -18.29 -8.88
CA ASN A 271 -78.88 -18.24 -9.13
C ASN A 271 -79.20 -16.74 -9.33
N SER A 272 -79.58 -16.25 -10.51
CA SER A 272 -80.87 -16.29 -11.23
C SER A 272 -81.80 -15.10 -10.92
N LEU A 273 -82.15 -14.41 -12.00
CA LEU A 273 -83.32 -13.56 -12.30
C LEU A 273 -83.48 -12.12 -11.76
N GLU A 274 -83.74 -11.28 -12.77
CA GLU A 274 -84.70 -10.16 -12.87
C GLU A 274 -84.38 -8.75 -12.32
N ASP A 275 -84.06 -7.89 -13.30
CA ASP A 275 -84.88 -6.75 -13.71
C ASP A 275 -85.01 -5.56 -12.75
N SER A 276 -84.45 -4.41 -13.16
CA SER A 276 -85.16 -3.11 -13.22
C SER A 276 -84.19 -1.94 -13.43
N SER A 277 -84.60 -1.09 -14.36
CA SER A 277 -84.02 0.16 -14.82
C SER A 277 -83.77 1.27 -13.77
N LYS A 278 -82.87 2.22 -14.14
CA LYS A 278 -82.93 3.70 -13.99
C LYS A 278 -81.89 4.43 -13.10
N ILE A 279 -81.45 5.59 -13.65
CA ILE A 279 -80.86 6.82 -13.07
C ILE A 279 -79.31 6.80 -12.91
N ILE A 280 -78.50 7.45 -13.77
CA ILE A 280 -78.23 8.88 -14.05
C ILE A 280 -77.54 9.65 -12.89
N SER A 281 -76.34 10.16 -13.20
CA SER A 281 -75.53 11.27 -12.61
C SER A 281 -75.06 11.13 -11.14
N PHE A 282 -73.86 11.56 -10.73
CA PHE A 282 -73.26 12.89 -10.87
C PHE A 282 -71.73 12.86 -10.67
N LEU A 283 -71.05 13.78 -11.33
CA LEU A 283 -69.63 14.13 -11.20
C LEU A 283 -69.29 14.68 -9.79
N ARG A 284 -68.13 14.27 -9.25
CA ARG A 284 -67.02 15.18 -8.91
C ARG A 284 -65.72 14.41 -8.73
#